data_AF-A0A966XY87-F1
#
_entry.id   AF-A0A966XY87-F1
#
_cell.length_a   1.000
_cell.length_b   1.000
_cell.length_c   1.000
_cell.angle_alpha   90.00
_cell.angle_beta   90.00
_cell.angle_gamma   90.00
#
_symmetry.space_group_name_H-M   'P 1'
#
loop_
_entity.id
_entity.type
_entity.pdbx_description
1 polymer ?
#
loop_
_entity_poly.entity_id
_entity_poly.type
_entity_poly.pdbx_seq_one_letter_code
_entity_poly.pdbx_strand_id
1 'polypeptide(L)'
;MNRFISIPFGSRVREASPPTPQWAGASRSDAPAPDKARKGLLRASVSAPFLTPAERGQGQRSALSLPLWREFLFGMSCSTFRVRSASAFTLMEIAICLAVISFALIAIIGVLPLGMNVQRENREATLINQDATVFLEAIGKGAQGLDDLTNYVYAITNHWSAYNAGGGFVTAGDNGYTYNSSTVSCPISQGSLPLNTGYRIVGLLSTPQLTDANGQPIDPYYTGNYYSNHVVAYVRALSGAASEKPPQDNDIIRGGVGDSGDSFAYRLLCVNAPVPMEGNVPVGQQAYGRQLAANLRELRLTFFWPLLPNGKTGP
;
A
#
# COMPACT_ATOMS: atom_id res chain seq x y z
N MET A 1 -8.22 22.41 -39.41
CA MET A 1 -9.41 23.18 -38.97
C MET A 1 -9.83 22.65 -37.61
N ASN A 2 -9.26 23.22 -36.55
CA ASN A 2 -9.52 22.85 -35.16
C ASN A 2 -10.57 23.80 -34.59
N ARG A 3 -11.70 23.28 -34.09
CA ARG A 3 -12.60 24.03 -33.22
C ARG A 3 -12.45 23.49 -31.80
N PHE A 4 -11.71 24.23 -30.99
CA PHE A 4 -11.78 24.16 -29.53
C PHE A 4 -13.13 24.74 -29.09
N ILE A 5 -13.88 23.97 -28.30
CA ILE A 5 -15.05 24.47 -27.58
C ILE A 5 -14.59 24.78 -26.16
N SER A 6 -14.57 26.07 -25.82
CA SER A 6 -14.37 26.58 -24.47
C SER A 6 -15.70 26.58 -23.72
N ILE A 7 -15.68 26.15 -22.45
CA ILE A 7 -16.83 26.26 -21.54
C ILE A 7 -16.44 27.26 -20.44
N PRO A 8 -17.26 28.29 -20.16
CA PRO A 8 -16.91 29.38 -19.25
C PRO A 8 -17.06 28.98 -17.77
N PHE A 9 -16.10 29.44 -16.98
CA PHE A 9 -16.07 29.37 -15.51
C PHE A 9 -16.76 30.60 -14.93
N GLY A 10 -17.76 30.42 -14.07
CA GLY A 10 -18.26 31.51 -13.23
C GLY A 10 -19.71 31.39 -12.74
N SER A 11 -19.89 30.94 -11.50
CA SER A 11 -20.81 31.61 -10.58
C SER A 11 -20.39 31.34 -9.13
N ARG A 12 -20.26 32.43 -8.36
CA ARG A 12 -19.87 32.45 -6.95
C ARG A 12 -20.99 31.85 -6.09
N VAL A 13 -20.69 30.82 -5.32
CA VAL A 13 -21.51 30.41 -4.17
C VAL A 13 -20.88 30.97 -2.90
N ARG A 14 -21.70 31.63 -2.09
CA ARG A 14 -21.35 32.28 -0.83
C ARG A 14 -20.90 31.22 0.18
N GLU A 15 -19.73 31.42 0.79
CA GLU A 15 -19.27 30.68 1.96
C GLU A 15 -20.25 30.89 3.13
N ALA A 16 -20.87 29.81 3.57
CA ALA A 16 -21.51 29.74 4.88
C ALA A 16 -20.44 29.35 5.91
N SER A 17 -20.29 30.17 6.95
CA SER A 17 -19.35 29.94 8.05
C SER A 17 -19.65 28.63 8.79
N PRO A 18 -18.64 27.85 9.21
CA PRO A 18 -18.87 26.63 9.97
C PRO A 18 -19.36 26.94 11.41
N PRO A 19 -20.27 26.12 11.97
CA PRO A 19 -20.74 26.29 13.34
C PRO A 19 -19.62 25.98 14.36
N THR A 20 -19.48 26.85 15.35
CA THR A 20 -18.59 26.67 16.50
C THR A 20 -19.05 25.48 17.36
N PRO A 21 -18.14 24.58 17.78
CA PRO A 21 -18.50 23.51 18.70
C PRO A 21 -18.70 24.09 20.11
N GLN A 22 -19.96 24.07 20.59
CA GLN A 22 -20.28 24.32 21.98
C GLN A 22 -19.76 23.16 22.84
N TRP A 23 -18.91 23.52 23.80
CA TRP A 23 -18.40 22.62 24.83
C TRP A 23 -19.51 22.35 25.85
N ALA A 24 -20.13 21.19 25.77
CA ALA A 24 -20.95 20.65 26.84
C ALA A 24 -20.09 19.70 27.68
N GLY A 25 -19.89 20.08 28.95
CA GLY A 25 -19.21 19.25 29.93
C GLY A 25 -19.94 17.93 30.17
N ALA A 26 -19.19 16.83 30.14
CA ALA A 26 -19.60 15.58 30.74
C ALA A 26 -18.48 15.10 31.66
N SER A 27 -18.90 14.80 32.88
CA SER A 27 -18.13 14.53 34.07
C SER A 27 -17.22 13.32 33.97
N ARG A 28 -16.03 13.50 34.54
CA ARG A 28 -15.04 12.48 34.86
C ARG A 28 -15.54 11.65 36.06
N SER A 29 -16.03 10.43 35.82
CA SER A 29 -16.03 9.35 36.81
C SER A 29 -16.18 8.00 36.10
N ASP A 30 -15.54 6.97 36.67
CA ASP A 30 -15.83 5.55 36.47
C ASP A 30 -15.15 4.83 35.29
N ALA A 31 -13.82 4.75 35.37
CA ALA A 31 -13.08 3.62 34.80
C ALA A 31 -12.96 2.51 35.87
N PRO A 32 -13.44 1.27 35.64
CA PRO A 32 -13.18 0.16 36.55
C PRO A 32 -11.76 -0.39 36.38
N ALA A 33 -11.08 -0.60 37.51
CA ALA A 33 -9.72 -1.13 37.61
C ALA A 33 -9.60 -2.58 37.13
N PRO A 34 -8.42 -3.01 36.62
CA PRO A 34 -8.21 -4.39 36.17
C PRO A 34 -8.03 -5.34 37.37
N ASP A 35 -8.89 -6.35 37.43
CA ASP A 35 -8.91 -7.39 38.47
C ASP A 35 -7.75 -8.38 38.33
N LYS A 36 -7.10 -8.63 39.46
CA LYS A 36 -5.99 -9.56 39.65
C LYS A 36 -6.57 -10.89 40.15
N ALA A 37 -6.89 -11.84 39.27
CA ALA A 37 -6.78 -13.27 39.59
C ALA A 37 -7.25 -14.16 38.43
N ARG A 38 -6.32 -14.85 37.77
CA ARG A 38 -6.47 -16.28 37.50
C ARG A 38 -5.12 -16.93 37.24
N LYS A 39 -4.57 -17.51 38.31
CA LYS A 39 -3.54 -18.54 38.26
C LYS A 39 -4.18 -19.85 37.77
N GLY A 40 -3.56 -20.48 36.78
CA GLY A 40 -3.89 -21.81 36.28
C GLY A 40 -2.97 -22.11 35.09
N LEU A 41 -1.68 -22.36 35.36
CA LEU A 41 -1.06 -23.68 35.17
C LEU A 41 -1.36 -24.27 33.78
N LEU A 42 -0.41 -24.14 32.84
CA LEU A 42 0.14 -25.25 32.06
C LEU A 42 1.53 -24.83 31.56
N ARG A 43 2.53 -25.56 32.06
CA ARG A 43 3.97 -25.32 31.94
C ARG A 43 4.49 -26.27 30.86
N ALA A 44 4.94 -25.75 29.73
CA ALA A 44 5.76 -26.51 28.79
C ALA A 44 7.20 -26.04 28.95
N SER A 45 8.00 -26.85 29.65
CA SER A 45 9.44 -26.70 29.75
C SER A 45 10.10 -27.24 28.49
N VAL A 46 10.94 -26.45 27.84
CA VAL A 46 12.06 -26.99 27.06
C VAL A 46 13.33 -26.54 27.77
N SER A 47 14.05 -27.56 28.23
CA SER A 47 15.21 -27.51 29.10
C SER A 47 16.41 -26.98 28.33
N ALA A 48 16.98 -25.86 28.75
CA ALA A 48 18.35 -25.50 28.40
C ALA A 48 19.29 -26.21 29.38
N PRO A 49 20.28 -26.99 28.93
CA PRO A 49 21.23 -27.60 29.85
C PRO A 49 22.21 -26.54 30.37
N PHE A 50 22.10 -26.31 31.68
CA PHE A 50 23.08 -25.72 32.56
C PHE A 50 24.24 -26.71 32.76
N LEU A 51 25.47 -26.29 32.47
CA LEU A 51 26.70 -26.96 32.93
C LEU A 51 27.57 -25.96 33.69
N THR A 52 28.02 -26.42 34.86
CA THR A 52 28.77 -25.74 35.91
C THR A 52 30.25 -25.50 35.54
N PRO A 53 30.94 -24.58 36.26
CA PRO A 53 32.31 -24.16 35.94
C PRO A 53 33.36 -25.05 36.61
N ALA A 54 34.35 -25.51 35.85
CA ALA A 54 35.60 -26.04 36.40
C ALA A 54 36.75 -25.88 35.38
N GLU A 55 37.60 -24.91 35.68
CA GLU A 55 39.05 -24.84 35.50
C GLU A 55 39.78 -25.28 34.19
N ARG A 56 40.69 -24.36 33.84
CA ARG A 56 42.05 -24.55 33.30
C ARG A 56 42.21 -24.77 31.80
N GLY A 57 42.57 -23.66 31.15
CA GLY A 57 43.94 -23.52 30.66
C GLY A 57 44.14 -23.61 29.15
N GLN A 58 44.93 -22.64 28.67
CA GLN A 58 45.56 -22.57 27.35
C GLN A 58 44.68 -22.13 26.19
N GLY A 59 44.69 -20.82 25.97
CA GLY A 59 44.33 -20.23 24.69
C GLY A 59 45.27 -20.72 23.60
N GLN A 60 44.73 -21.54 22.69
CA GLN A 60 45.26 -21.71 21.35
C GLN A 60 44.15 -21.31 20.37
N ARG A 61 44.34 -20.17 19.73
CA ARG A 61 43.50 -19.70 18.63
C ARG A 61 43.81 -20.56 17.40
N SER A 62 42.91 -21.48 17.09
CA SER A 62 42.91 -22.21 15.82
C SER A 62 42.46 -21.27 14.70
N ALA A 63 43.33 -21.16 13.70
CA ALA A 63 43.15 -20.35 12.51
C ALA A 63 42.00 -20.86 11.64
N LEU A 64 41.04 -19.99 11.36
CA LEU A 64 40.18 -20.10 10.18
C LEU A 64 41.00 -19.65 8.97
N SER A 65 41.37 -20.63 8.15
CA SER A 65 42.05 -20.47 6.88
C SER A 65 41.14 -19.78 5.86
N LEU A 66 41.45 -18.53 5.53
CA LEU A 66 41.04 -17.88 4.27
C LEU A 66 42.21 -17.97 3.28
N PRO A 67 42.12 -18.76 2.20
CA PRO A 67 43.09 -18.73 1.14
C PRO A 67 42.59 -17.77 0.06
N LEU A 68 43.11 -16.54 -0.03
CA LEU A 68 43.31 -15.83 -1.33
C LEU A 68 43.79 -14.35 -1.24
N TRP A 69 44.49 -13.91 -0.20
CA TRP A 69 44.95 -12.51 -0.15
C TRP A 69 46.42 -12.31 0.23
N ARG A 70 47.23 -13.37 0.21
CA ARG A 70 48.59 -13.35 0.80
C ARG A 70 49.77 -13.26 -0.17
N GLU A 71 49.55 -13.09 -1.46
CA GLU A 71 50.63 -12.99 -2.46
C GLU A 71 50.83 -11.59 -3.05
N PHE A 72 50.07 -10.56 -2.65
CA PHE A 72 50.20 -9.23 -3.26
C PHE A 72 51.06 -8.22 -2.48
N LEU A 73 51.69 -8.59 -1.36
CA LEU A 73 52.36 -7.59 -0.50
C LEU A 73 53.76 -7.93 0.05
N PHE A 74 54.44 -9.00 -0.36
CA PHE A 74 55.83 -9.22 0.08
C PHE A 74 56.77 -9.56 -1.07
N GLY A 75 57.17 -8.50 -1.77
CA GLY A 75 58.25 -8.50 -2.74
C GLY A 75 58.98 -7.16 -2.75
N MET A 76 59.34 -6.61 -1.57
CA MET A 76 60.27 -5.48 -1.49
C MET A 76 61.48 -5.88 -0.64
N SER A 77 62.54 -6.21 -1.36
CA SER A 77 63.90 -6.38 -0.84
C SER A 77 64.32 -5.16 -0.02
N CYS A 78 64.88 -5.42 1.17
CA CYS A 78 65.49 -4.43 2.04
C CYS A 78 66.69 -3.80 1.30
N SER A 79 66.47 -2.63 0.72
CA SER A 79 67.52 -1.73 0.24
C SER A 79 67.66 -0.61 1.25
N THR A 80 68.86 -0.45 1.79
CA THR A 80 69.27 0.62 2.68
C THR A 80 68.88 2.00 2.11
N PHE A 81 67.92 2.67 2.76
CA PHE A 81 67.50 4.01 2.36
C PHE A 81 68.55 5.02 2.81
N ARG A 82 69.48 5.36 1.91
CA ARG A 82 70.26 6.61 2.03
C ARG A 82 69.26 7.76 1.99
N VAL A 83 69.21 8.58 3.04
CA VAL A 83 68.55 9.88 3.00
C VAL A 83 69.33 10.76 2.04
N ARG A 84 68.94 10.75 0.77
CA ARG A 84 69.22 11.83 -0.18
C ARG A 84 68.13 12.87 0.03
N SER A 85 68.47 14.15 -0.03
CA SER A 85 67.50 15.21 -0.37
C SER A 85 66.97 14.93 -1.77
N ALA A 86 66.01 14.02 -1.88
CA ALA A 86 65.25 13.75 -3.09
C ALA A 86 63.92 14.48 -2.92
N SER A 87 63.61 15.31 -3.92
CA SER A 87 62.47 16.22 -4.04
C SER A 87 61.24 15.84 -3.21
N ALA A 88 60.74 16.79 -2.42
CA ALA A 88 59.33 16.81 -2.04
C ALA A 88 58.45 16.67 -3.30
N PHE A 89 57.28 16.03 -3.16
CA PHE A 89 56.33 15.82 -4.25
C PHE A 89 56.18 17.10 -5.09
N THR A 90 56.31 16.95 -6.40
CA THR A 90 56.12 18.07 -7.31
C THR A 90 54.67 18.55 -7.20
N LEU A 91 54.44 19.86 -7.33
CA LEU A 91 53.09 20.46 -7.29
C LEU A 91 52.14 19.75 -8.29
N MET A 92 52.69 19.31 -9.43
CA MET A 92 51.97 18.56 -10.46
C MET A 92 51.52 17.17 -10.00
N GLU A 93 52.37 16.41 -9.29
CA GLU A 93 52.01 15.07 -8.79
C GLU A 93 50.85 15.15 -7.80
N ILE A 94 50.90 16.11 -6.85
CA ILE A 94 49.80 16.33 -5.91
C ILE A 94 48.53 16.77 -6.64
N ALA A 95 48.65 17.62 -7.66
CA ALA A 95 47.49 18.08 -8.44
C ALA A 95 46.77 16.92 -9.17
N ILE A 96 47.52 16.00 -9.78
CA ILE A 96 46.93 14.84 -10.47
C ILE A 96 46.28 13.88 -9.45
N CYS A 97 46.93 13.63 -8.31
CA CYS A 97 46.34 12.77 -7.27
C CYS A 97 45.03 13.36 -6.73
N LEU A 98 45.00 14.67 -6.44
CA LEU A 98 43.77 15.33 -5.98
C LEU A 98 42.68 15.32 -7.06
N ALA A 99 43.04 15.47 -8.34
CA ALA A 99 42.08 15.39 -9.44
C ALA A 99 41.44 13.99 -9.53
N VAL A 100 42.24 12.92 -9.45
CA VAL A 100 41.75 11.54 -9.55
C VAL A 100 40.90 11.15 -8.34
N ILE A 101 41.32 11.51 -7.12
CA ILE A 101 40.55 11.22 -5.90
C ILE A 101 39.21 11.98 -5.92
N SER A 102 39.21 13.24 -6.36
CA SER A 102 37.99 14.04 -6.46
C SER A 102 37.00 13.43 -7.45
N PHE A 103 37.47 12.96 -8.61
CA PHE A 103 36.62 12.28 -9.59
C PHE A 103 36.03 10.97 -9.05
N ALA A 104 36.83 10.16 -8.34
CA ALA A 104 36.39 8.91 -7.75
C ALA A 104 35.30 9.10 -6.68
N LEU A 105 35.46 10.10 -5.79
CA LEU A 105 34.46 10.39 -4.76
C LEU A 105 33.13 10.89 -5.37
N ILE A 106 33.19 11.73 -6.41
CA ILE A 106 31.99 12.17 -7.15
C ILE A 106 31.26 10.97 -7.76
N ALA A 107 31.99 10.02 -8.35
CA ALA A 107 31.41 8.82 -8.94
C ALA A 107 30.69 7.94 -7.91
N ILE A 108 31.30 7.70 -6.74
CA ILE A 108 30.71 6.85 -5.69
C ILE A 108 29.48 7.52 -5.08
N ILE A 109 29.58 8.80 -4.70
CA ILE A 109 28.46 9.55 -4.11
C ILE A 109 27.31 9.69 -5.11
N GLY A 110 27.61 9.77 -6.42
CA GLY A 110 26.59 9.81 -7.46
C GLY A 110 25.78 8.52 -7.62
N VAL A 111 26.40 7.35 -7.38
CA VAL A 111 25.75 6.04 -7.60
C VAL A 111 25.01 5.53 -6.35
N LEU A 112 25.41 5.92 -5.14
CA LEU A 112 24.76 5.47 -3.89
C LEU A 112 23.26 5.80 -3.81
N PRO A 113 22.79 7.03 -4.16
CA PRO A 113 21.36 7.36 -4.17
C PRO A 113 20.57 6.49 -5.15
N LEU A 114 21.16 6.15 -6.31
CA LEU A 114 20.52 5.30 -7.30
C LEU A 114 20.32 3.87 -6.77
N GLY A 115 21.36 3.31 -6.13
CA GLY A 115 21.27 1.98 -5.52
C GLY A 115 20.24 1.89 -4.40
N MET A 116 20.11 2.94 -3.58
CA MET A 116 19.10 2.99 -2.51
C MET A 116 17.67 3.02 -3.04
N ASN A 117 17.41 3.75 -4.14
CA ASN A 117 16.09 3.80 -4.76
C ASN A 117 15.69 2.45 -5.36
N VAL A 118 16.61 1.77 -6.08
CA VAL A 118 16.35 0.44 -6.64
C VAL A 118 16.04 -0.60 -5.55
N GLN A 119 16.74 -0.53 -4.40
CA GLN A 119 16.44 -1.42 -3.28
C GLN A 119 15.05 -1.15 -2.68
N ARG A 120 14.67 0.13 -2.54
CA ARG A 120 13.34 0.50 -2.07
C ARG A 120 12.27 0.00 -3.03
N GLU A 121 12.40 0.29 -4.31
CA GLU A 121 11.43 -0.10 -5.35
C GLU A 121 11.27 -1.64 -5.43
N ASN A 122 12.37 -2.40 -5.32
CA ASN A 122 12.30 -3.86 -5.29
C ASN A 122 11.56 -4.37 -4.03
N ARG A 123 11.77 -3.73 -2.88
CA ARG A 123 11.04 -4.07 -1.65
C ARG A 123 9.56 -3.73 -1.77
N GLU A 124 9.22 -2.56 -2.32
CA GLU A 124 7.84 -2.13 -2.53
C GLU A 124 7.10 -3.05 -3.51
N ALA A 125 7.73 -3.42 -4.62
CA ALA A 125 7.14 -4.34 -5.60
C ALA A 125 6.85 -5.73 -5.01
N THR A 126 7.76 -6.27 -4.19
CA THR A 126 7.52 -7.58 -3.54
C THR A 126 6.41 -7.52 -2.50
N LEU A 127 6.31 -6.41 -1.77
CA LEU A 127 5.27 -6.18 -0.78
C LEU A 127 3.88 -6.06 -1.43
N ILE A 128 3.76 -5.33 -2.54
CA ILE A 128 2.51 -5.25 -3.31
C ILE A 128 2.07 -6.62 -3.82
N ASN A 129 2.99 -7.46 -4.31
CA ASN A 129 2.66 -8.80 -4.79
C ASN A 129 2.12 -9.72 -3.67
N GLN A 130 2.63 -9.58 -2.45
CA GLN A 130 2.12 -10.30 -1.28
C GLN A 130 0.71 -9.82 -0.92
N ASP A 131 0.53 -8.51 -0.80
CA ASP A 131 -0.74 -7.89 -0.44
C ASP A 131 -1.83 -8.17 -1.51
N ALA A 132 -1.46 -8.20 -2.78
CA ALA A 132 -2.36 -8.50 -3.88
C ALA A 132 -2.99 -9.89 -3.76
N THR A 133 -2.24 -10.87 -3.28
CA THR A 133 -2.76 -12.23 -3.07
C THR A 133 -3.83 -12.21 -1.97
N VAL A 134 -3.62 -11.47 -0.89
CA VAL A 134 -4.61 -11.31 0.18
C VAL A 134 -5.91 -10.70 -0.34
N PHE A 135 -5.84 -9.63 -1.12
CA PHE A 135 -7.05 -9.00 -1.68
C PHE A 135 -7.75 -9.86 -2.71
N LEU A 136 -7.01 -10.52 -3.62
CA LEU A 136 -7.61 -11.42 -4.61
C LEU A 136 -8.35 -12.58 -3.95
N GLU A 137 -7.79 -13.17 -2.90
CA GLU A 137 -8.46 -14.24 -2.17
C GLU A 137 -9.65 -13.74 -1.36
N ALA A 138 -9.51 -12.60 -0.67
CA ALA A 138 -10.57 -12.02 0.14
C ALA A 138 -11.78 -11.63 -0.72
N ILE A 139 -11.55 -10.95 -1.85
CA ILE A 139 -12.61 -10.51 -2.75
C ILE A 139 -13.16 -11.69 -3.56
N GLY A 140 -12.28 -12.53 -4.12
CA GLY A 140 -12.68 -13.66 -4.98
C GLY A 140 -13.48 -14.72 -4.25
N LYS A 141 -13.23 -14.95 -2.95
CA LYS A 141 -13.98 -15.92 -2.12
C LYS A 141 -15.06 -15.26 -1.26
N GLY A 142 -15.18 -13.93 -1.28
CA GLY A 142 -16.14 -13.19 -0.44
C GLY A 142 -15.90 -13.40 1.06
N ALA A 143 -14.65 -13.25 1.51
CA ALA A 143 -14.27 -13.51 2.90
C ALA A 143 -14.99 -12.57 3.89
N GLN A 144 -15.58 -13.14 4.95
CA GLN A 144 -16.43 -12.40 5.89
C GLN A 144 -15.77 -12.13 7.27
N GLY A 145 -14.48 -12.43 7.44
CA GLY A 145 -13.79 -12.35 8.74
C GLY A 145 -12.44 -11.63 8.73
N LEU A 146 -12.12 -10.84 7.70
CA LEU A 146 -10.88 -10.04 7.64
C LEU A 146 -11.05 -8.68 8.35
N ASP A 147 -11.45 -8.68 9.62
CA ASP A 147 -11.63 -7.43 10.38
C ASP A 147 -10.32 -6.66 10.55
N ASP A 148 -9.17 -7.33 10.44
CA ASP A 148 -7.86 -6.68 10.45
C ASP A 148 -7.65 -5.73 9.25
N LEU A 149 -8.40 -5.90 8.15
CA LEU A 149 -8.37 -4.95 7.01
C LEU A 149 -8.75 -3.53 7.43
N THR A 150 -9.54 -3.37 8.49
CA THR A 150 -9.95 -2.05 9.00
C THR A 150 -8.77 -1.20 9.48
N ASN A 151 -7.66 -1.84 9.84
CA ASN A 151 -6.44 -1.15 10.24
C ASN A 151 -5.58 -0.68 9.05
N TYR A 152 -5.74 -1.31 7.89
CA TYR A 152 -4.94 -1.05 6.69
C TYR A 152 -5.68 -0.20 5.64
N VAL A 153 -6.98 -0.44 5.46
CA VAL A 153 -7.83 0.29 4.51
C VAL A 153 -8.45 1.48 5.22
N TYR A 154 -7.98 2.68 4.90
CA TYR A 154 -8.43 3.89 5.60
C TYR A 154 -9.54 4.64 4.86
N ALA A 155 -9.63 4.50 3.54
CA ALA A 155 -10.68 5.11 2.73
C ALA A 155 -11.00 4.25 1.51
N ILE A 156 -12.27 4.25 1.12
CA ILE A 156 -12.75 3.70 -0.16
C ILE A 156 -13.62 4.77 -0.81
N THR A 157 -13.44 4.96 -2.11
CA THR A 157 -14.28 5.82 -2.93
C THR A 157 -14.84 4.99 -4.08
N ASN A 158 -16.15 5.07 -4.30
CA ASN A 158 -16.79 4.54 -5.49
C ASN A 158 -17.24 5.72 -6.38
N HIS A 159 -16.57 5.89 -7.51
CA HIS A 159 -16.98 6.81 -8.55
C HIS A 159 -18.05 6.14 -9.40
N TRP A 160 -19.28 6.62 -9.31
CA TRP A 160 -20.41 6.04 -10.03
C TRP A 160 -20.89 6.95 -11.15
N SER A 161 -21.42 6.35 -12.22
CA SER A 161 -22.04 7.06 -13.34
C SER A 161 -23.30 6.33 -13.79
N ALA A 162 -24.41 7.05 -13.86
CA ALA A 162 -25.70 6.54 -14.29
C ALA A 162 -25.87 6.71 -15.80
N TYR A 163 -26.39 5.68 -16.44
CA TYR A 163 -26.68 5.62 -17.86
C TYR A 163 -28.13 5.17 -18.09
N ASN A 164 -28.75 5.74 -19.12
CA ASN A 164 -30.04 5.30 -19.61
C ASN A 164 -29.91 3.95 -20.34
N ALA A 165 -31.03 3.26 -20.55
CA ALA A 165 -31.13 2.05 -21.38
C ALA A 165 -30.44 2.13 -22.75
N GLY A 166 -30.36 3.32 -23.36
CA GLY A 166 -29.67 3.55 -24.63
C GLY A 166 -28.17 3.85 -24.53
N GLY A 167 -27.56 3.70 -23.35
CA GLY A 167 -26.15 4.01 -23.09
C GLY A 167 -25.84 5.52 -22.95
N GLY A 168 -26.86 6.37 -22.94
CA GLY A 168 -26.70 7.81 -22.75
C GLY A 168 -26.35 8.15 -21.30
N PHE A 169 -25.32 8.97 -21.09
CA PHE A 169 -24.96 9.48 -19.77
C PHE A 169 -26.09 10.32 -19.16
N VAL A 170 -26.36 10.09 -17.87
CA VAL A 170 -27.40 10.82 -17.12
C VAL A 170 -26.77 11.73 -16.07
N THR A 171 -26.02 11.13 -15.15
CA THR A 171 -25.42 11.83 -14.01
C THR A 171 -24.31 10.98 -13.41
N ALA A 172 -23.44 11.60 -12.62
CA ALA A 172 -22.36 10.93 -11.91
C ALA A 172 -22.18 11.53 -10.52
N GLY A 173 -21.50 10.80 -9.66
CA GLY A 173 -21.13 11.26 -8.33
C GLY A 173 -20.18 10.28 -7.66
N ASP A 174 -19.83 10.61 -6.42
CA ASP A 174 -18.84 9.88 -5.65
C ASP A 174 -19.44 9.44 -4.33
N ASN A 175 -19.28 8.17 -4.00
CA ASN A 175 -19.54 7.66 -2.67
C ASN A 175 -18.22 7.50 -1.92
N GLY A 176 -18.12 8.07 -0.73
CA GLY A 176 -16.94 8.03 0.12
C GLY A 176 -17.19 7.21 1.37
N TYR A 177 -16.22 6.38 1.75
CA TYR A 177 -16.30 5.52 2.93
C TYR A 177 -15.01 5.68 3.74
N THR A 178 -15.17 5.92 5.05
CA THR A 178 -14.07 6.03 6.02
C THR A 178 -14.39 5.17 7.23
N TYR A 179 -13.44 5.05 8.16
CA TYR A 179 -13.64 4.28 9.39
C TYR A 179 -14.84 4.77 10.23
N ASN A 180 -15.09 6.08 10.28
CA ASN A 180 -16.11 6.68 11.16
C ASN A 180 -17.42 7.03 10.45
N SER A 181 -17.40 7.22 9.13
CA SER A 181 -18.57 7.71 8.38
C SER A 181 -18.52 7.32 6.91
N SER A 182 -19.67 7.40 6.25
CA SER A 182 -19.78 7.29 4.79
C SER A 182 -20.68 8.39 4.22
N THR A 183 -20.37 8.83 3.02
CA THR A 183 -21.20 9.70 2.20
C THR A 183 -21.66 8.90 0.99
N VAL A 184 -22.94 8.52 0.95
CA VAL A 184 -23.52 7.69 -0.12
C VAL A 184 -24.71 8.40 -0.74
N SER A 185 -24.65 8.69 -2.03
CA SER A 185 -25.70 9.41 -2.75
C SER A 185 -26.57 8.48 -3.60
N CYS A 186 -25.97 7.52 -4.31
CA CYS A 186 -26.67 6.51 -5.12
C CYS A 186 -25.71 5.36 -5.50
N PRO A 187 -26.16 4.26 -6.16
CA PRO A 187 -27.54 3.89 -6.47
C PRO A 187 -28.34 3.47 -5.23
N ILE A 188 -27.65 3.17 -4.12
CA ILE A 188 -28.30 2.78 -2.87
C ILE A 188 -28.04 3.87 -1.82
N SER A 189 -29.07 4.65 -1.44
CA SER A 189 -29.00 5.55 -0.29
C SER A 189 -29.34 4.77 0.97
N GLN A 190 -28.34 4.10 1.55
CA GLN A 190 -28.43 3.55 2.91
C GLN A 190 -27.76 4.53 3.87
N GLY A 191 -28.07 4.41 5.17
CA GLY A 191 -27.46 5.22 6.22
C GLY A 191 -25.92 5.07 6.30
N SER A 192 -25.32 5.49 7.40
CA SER A 192 -23.86 5.42 7.56
C SER A 192 -23.34 3.96 7.43
N LEU A 193 -22.46 3.74 6.45
CA LEU A 193 -21.75 2.50 6.14
C LEU A 193 -20.24 2.66 6.39
N PRO A 194 -19.80 2.88 7.65
CA PRO A 194 -18.37 2.99 7.97
C PRO A 194 -17.59 1.71 7.68
N LEU A 195 -16.29 1.87 7.42
CA LEU A 195 -15.30 0.81 7.19
C LEU A 195 -14.81 0.17 8.50
N ASN A 196 -15.75 -0.24 9.36
CA ASN A 196 -15.45 -0.76 10.71
C ASN A 196 -15.41 -2.29 10.80
N THR A 197 -15.63 -2.99 9.68
CA THR A 197 -15.62 -4.46 9.60
C THR A 197 -15.03 -4.90 8.26
N GLY A 198 -14.36 -6.04 8.25
CA GLY A 198 -13.74 -6.61 7.05
C GLY A 198 -14.75 -6.94 5.97
N TYR A 199 -15.91 -7.47 6.36
CA TYR A 199 -17.01 -7.78 5.43
C TYR A 199 -17.47 -6.56 4.63
N ARG A 200 -17.53 -5.37 5.25
CA ARG A 200 -17.91 -4.13 4.54
C ARG A 200 -16.86 -3.70 3.54
N ILE A 201 -15.58 -3.77 3.92
CA ILE A 201 -14.46 -3.47 3.04
C ILE A 201 -14.50 -4.41 1.83
N VAL A 202 -14.52 -5.72 2.06
CA VAL A 202 -14.55 -6.72 0.99
C VAL A 202 -15.81 -6.58 0.13
N GLY A 203 -16.97 -6.35 0.75
CA GLY A 203 -18.24 -6.11 0.04
C GLY A 203 -18.15 -4.91 -0.92
N LEU A 204 -17.62 -3.78 -0.45
CA LEU A 204 -17.41 -2.59 -1.27
C LEU A 204 -16.38 -2.82 -2.39
N LEU A 205 -15.26 -3.49 -2.10
CA LEU A 205 -14.25 -3.83 -3.12
C LEU A 205 -14.78 -4.82 -4.16
N SER A 206 -15.75 -5.66 -3.78
CA SER A 206 -16.40 -6.63 -4.67
C SER A 206 -17.53 -6.03 -5.53
N THR A 207 -17.82 -4.73 -5.37
CA THR A 207 -18.93 -4.07 -6.08
C THR A 207 -18.82 -4.32 -7.59
N PRO A 208 -19.88 -4.84 -8.23
CA PRO A 208 -19.92 -5.03 -9.67
C PRO A 208 -19.63 -3.75 -10.44
N GLN A 209 -18.88 -3.84 -11.53
CA GLN A 209 -18.66 -2.70 -12.43
C GLN A 209 -19.98 -2.15 -12.97
N LEU A 210 -20.94 -3.02 -13.27
CA LEU A 210 -22.26 -2.63 -13.76
C LEU A 210 -23.34 -3.13 -12.81
N THR A 211 -24.22 -2.22 -12.37
CA THR A 211 -25.36 -2.53 -11.51
C THR A 211 -26.68 -1.91 -11.98
N ASP A 212 -27.80 -2.50 -11.60
CA ASP A 212 -29.13 -1.89 -11.78
C ASP A 212 -29.40 -0.81 -10.69
N ALA A 213 -30.64 -0.29 -10.68
CA ALA A 213 -31.08 0.68 -9.66
C ALA A 213 -31.14 0.13 -8.24
N ASN A 214 -31.15 -1.19 -8.05
CA ASN A 214 -31.15 -1.87 -6.76
C ASN A 214 -29.72 -2.28 -6.33
N GLY A 215 -28.70 -1.89 -7.10
CA GLY A 215 -27.31 -2.29 -6.90
C GLY A 215 -27.04 -3.76 -7.19
N GLN A 216 -27.96 -4.45 -7.89
CA GLN A 216 -27.75 -5.83 -8.31
C GLN A 216 -26.80 -5.88 -9.51
N PRO A 217 -25.91 -6.88 -9.57
CA PRO A 217 -25.03 -7.05 -10.72
C PRO A 217 -25.84 -7.31 -11.99
N ILE A 218 -25.54 -6.58 -13.07
CA ILE A 218 -26.18 -6.79 -14.38
C ILE A 218 -25.22 -7.40 -15.41
N ASP A 219 -25.79 -7.96 -16.47
CA ASP A 219 -25.09 -8.42 -17.65
C ASP A 219 -24.85 -7.28 -18.66
N PRO A 220 -23.90 -7.41 -19.60
CA PRO A 220 -23.61 -6.39 -20.60
C PRO A 220 -24.74 -6.09 -21.59
N TYR A 221 -25.77 -6.94 -21.66
CA TYR A 221 -26.90 -6.82 -22.59
C TYR A 221 -28.17 -6.31 -21.89
N TYR A 222 -28.03 -5.83 -20.66
CA TYR A 222 -29.13 -5.26 -19.90
C TYR A 222 -29.74 -4.06 -20.62
N THR A 223 -31.06 -4.07 -20.79
CA THR A 223 -31.80 -3.07 -21.57
C THR A 223 -32.48 -2.01 -20.70
N GLY A 224 -32.24 -2.01 -19.38
CA GLY A 224 -32.74 -0.99 -18.45
C GLY A 224 -31.70 0.09 -18.15
N ASN A 225 -32.06 1.04 -17.28
CA ASN A 225 -31.11 2.03 -16.76
C ASN A 225 -30.10 1.34 -15.83
N TYR A 226 -28.83 1.73 -15.93
CA TYR A 226 -27.76 1.08 -15.20
C TYR A 226 -26.74 2.08 -14.65
N TYR A 227 -25.96 1.62 -13.70
CA TYR A 227 -24.87 2.36 -13.08
C TYR A 227 -23.55 1.67 -13.40
N SER A 228 -22.55 2.45 -13.75
CA SER A 228 -21.15 2.04 -13.80
C SER A 228 -20.48 2.43 -12.49
N ASN A 229 -19.84 1.48 -11.82
CA ASN A 229 -19.10 1.68 -10.58
C ASN A 229 -17.60 1.54 -10.85
N HIS A 230 -16.82 2.41 -10.21
CA HIS A 230 -15.37 2.38 -10.25
C HIS A 230 -14.84 2.54 -8.82
N VAL A 231 -14.44 1.40 -8.23
CA VAL A 231 -14.05 1.33 -6.82
C VAL A 231 -12.55 1.55 -6.68
N VAL A 232 -12.21 2.51 -5.84
CA VAL A 232 -10.85 2.91 -5.50
C VAL A 232 -10.70 2.81 -4.00
N ALA A 233 -9.70 2.07 -3.54
CA ALA A 233 -9.36 1.97 -2.13
C ALA A 233 -7.97 2.53 -1.86
N TYR A 234 -7.84 3.15 -0.70
CA TYR A 234 -6.57 3.62 -0.20
C TYR A 234 -6.12 2.74 0.95
N VAL A 235 -4.95 2.15 0.76
CA VAL A 235 -4.50 1.01 1.56
C VAL A 235 -3.06 1.25 1.99
N ARG A 236 -2.77 1.01 3.26
CA ARG A 236 -1.41 0.87 3.77
C ARG A 236 -0.95 -0.57 3.56
N ALA A 237 0.35 -0.76 3.33
CA ALA A 237 0.99 -2.06 3.27
C ALA A 237 0.45 -3.03 4.33
N LEU A 238 0.08 -4.26 3.97
CA LEU A 238 -0.31 -5.31 4.92
C LEU A 238 0.91 -6.09 5.44
N SER A 239 1.94 -6.23 4.61
CA SER A 239 3.29 -6.66 5.02
C SER A 239 4.20 -5.45 5.31
N GLY A 240 5.37 -5.60 5.94
CA GLY A 240 6.30 -4.47 6.17
C GLY A 240 7.01 -4.44 7.52
N ALA A 241 7.69 -3.32 7.82
CA ALA A 241 8.41 -3.16 9.09
C ALA A 241 7.43 -3.06 10.26
N ALA A 242 7.76 -3.68 11.40
CA ALA A 242 6.88 -3.70 12.57
C ALA A 242 6.56 -2.30 13.12
N SER A 243 7.46 -1.33 12.94
CA SER A 243 7.25 0.08 13.33
C SER A 243 6.15 0.79 12.54
N GLU A 244 5.79 0.28 11.36
CA GLU A 244 4.74 0.84 10.49
C GLU A 244 3.40 0.11 10.70
N LYS A 245 3.35 -0.91 11.58
CA LYS A 245 2.18 -1.79 11.74
C LYS A 245 1.27 -1.36 12.88
N PRO A 246 -0.06 -1.39 12.68
CA PRO A 246 -1.04 -1.31 13.75
C PRO A 246 -0.71 -2.28 14.90
N PRO A 247 -0.91 -1.91 16.18
CA PRO A 247 -1.41 -0.62 16.68
C PRO A 247 -0.27 0.39 16.88
N GLN A 248 -0.03 1.27 15.91
CA GLN A 248 0.73 2.52 16.13
C GLN A 248 -0.26 3.62 16.45
N ASP A 249 -0.06 4.37 17.53
CA ASP A 249 -0.88 5.54 17.86
C ASP A 249 -0.35 6.85 17.27
N ASN A 250 0.82 6.80 16.64
CA ASN A 250 1.48 7.97 16.08
C ASN A 250 0.81 8.38 14.76
N ASP A 251 0.22 9.57 14.75
CA ASP A 251 -0.47 10.13 13.58
C ASP A 251 0.49 10.39 12.41
N ILE A 252 1.77 10.62 12.68
CA ILE A 252 2.83 10.79 11.67
C ILE A 252 3.07 9.48 10.90
N ILE A 253 3.04 8.34 11.60
CA ILE A 253 3.28 7.03 10.97
C ILE A 253 2.02 6.55 10.25
N ARG A 254 0.85 6.77 10.84
CA ARG A 254 -0.43 6.42 10.20
C ARG A 254 -0.72 7.35 9.02
N GLY A 255 -0.34 8.61 9.08
CA GLY A 255 -0.92 9.64 8.24
C GLY A 255 -2.28 10.00 8.80
N GLY A 256 -2.44 11.26 9.18
CA GLY A 256 -3.69 11.79 9.69
C GLY A 256 -4.78 11.79 8.61
N VAL A 257 -5.94 12.35 8.95
CA VAL A 257 -7.07 12.48 8.01
C VAL A 257 -6.63 13.28 6.79
N GLY A 258 -6.35 12.59 5.68
CA GLY A 258 -5.93 13.19 4.41
C GLY A 258 -4.42 13.19 4.14
N ASP A 259 -3.59 12.54 4.98
CA ASP A 259 -2.16 12.39 4.72
C ASP A 259 -1.76 10.91 4.60
N SER A 260 -0.82 10.63 3.71
CA SER A 260 -0.16 9.33 3.59
C SER A 260 1.06 9.40 4.50
N GLY A 261 0.96 8.90 5.73
CA GLY A 261 2.07 8.93 6.68
C GLY A 261 3.30 8.18 6.16
N ASP A 262 4.37 8.14 6.95
CA ASP A 262 5.63 7.50 6.53
C ASP A 262 5.51 5.98 6.22
N SER A 263 4.37 5.36 6.55
CA SER A 263 4.05 3.99 6.15
C SER A 263 3.85 3.88 4.63
N PHE A 264 4.44 2.85 4.00
CA PHE A 264 4.18 2.59 2.58
C PHE A 264 2.69 2.40 2.32
N ALA A 265 2.14 3.20 1.41
CA ALA A 265 0.73 3.20 1.04
C ALA A 265 0.57 3.21 -0.48
N TYR A 266 -0.52 2.60 -0.93
CA TYR A 266 -0.85 2.48 -2.34
C TYR A 266 -2.35 2.64 -2.57
N ARG A 267 -2.70 2.99 -3.80
CA ARG A 267 -4.09 3.04 -4.26
C ARG A 267 -4.42 1.75 -5.00
N LEU A 268 -5.45 1.07 -4.55
CA LEU A 268 -5.98 -0.14 -5.15
C LEU A 268 -7.22 0.20 -5.97
N LEU A 269 -7.17 -0.14 -7.26
CA LEU A 269 -8.33 -0.14 -8.14
C LEU A 269 -8.91 -1.54 -8.21
N CYS A 270 -10.20 -1.67 -7.92
CA CYS A 270 -10.92 -2.92 -8.03
C CYS A 270 -11.95 -2.83 -9.16
N VAL A 271 -11.85 -3.75 -10.12
CA VAL A 271 -12.81 -3.88 -11.22
C VAL A 271 -13.36 -5.30 -11.23
N ASN A 272 -14.67 -5.42 -10.98
CA ASN A 272 -15.41 -6.67 -11.09
C ASN A 272 -16.28 -6.64 -12.35
N ALA A 273 -15.69 -7.02 -13.48
CA ALA A 273 -16.32 -6.90 -14.79
C ALA A 273 -17.13 -8.16 -15.16
N PRO A 274 -18.31 -8.03 -15.78
CA PRO A 274 -19.02 -9.17 -16.34
C PRO A 274 -18.23 -9.77 -17.52
N VAL A 275 -18.19 -11.10 -17.62
CA VAL A 275 -17.57 -11.77 -18.77
C VAL A 275 -18.51 -11.64 -19.98
N PRO A 276 -18.04 -11.15 -21.14
CA PRO A 276 -18.87 -11.08 -22.34
C PRO A 276 -19.22 -12.50 -22.81
N MET A 277 -20.50 -12.73 -23.11
CA MET A 277 -20.95 -13.93 -23.80
C MET A 277 -21.15 -13.65 -25.29
N GLU A 278 -21.15 -14.68 -26.11
CA GLU A 278 -21.47 -14.53 -27.52
C GLU A 278 -22.95 -14.14 -27.69
N GLY A 279 -23.22 -13.11 -28.51
CA GLY A 279 -24.58 -12.57 -28.70
C GLY A 279 -25.48 -13.40 -29.62
N ASN A 280 -24.93 -14.38 -30.34
CA ASN A 280 -25.62 -15.19 -31.35
C ASN A 280 -26.04 -16.59 -30.83
N VAL A 281 -26.44 -16.67 -29.56
CA VAL A 281 -26.90 -17.92 -28.98
C VAL A 281 -28.36 -18.17 -29.37
N PRO A 282 -28.73 -19.39 -29.84
CA PRO A 282 -30.12 -19.76 -30.15
C PRO A 282 -31.07 -19.47 -28.98
N VAL A 283 -32.29 -19.01 -29.25
CA VAL A 283 -33.26 -18.52 -28.25
C VAL A 283 -33.47 -19.49 -27.07
N GLY A 284 -33.42 -20.81 -27.31
CA GLY A 284 -33.52 -21.84 -26.27
C GLY A 284 -32.31 -21.98 -25.33
N GLN A 285 -31.13 -21.51 -25.74
CA GLN A 285 -29.88 -21.54 -24.97
C GLN A 285 -29.53 -20.17 -24.36
N GLN A 286 -30.23 -19.09 -24.74
CA GLN A 286 -29.99 -17.75 -24.23
C GLN A 286 -30.20 -17.64 -22.71
N ALA A 287 -31.16 -18.37 -22.14
CA ALA A 287 -31.40 -18.35 -20.70
C ALA A 287 -30.19 -18.91 -19.92
N TYR A 288 -29.65 -20.05 -20.37
CA TYR A 288 -28.46 -20.65 -19.78
C TYR A 288 -27.22 -19.76 -19.99
N GLY A 289 -27.03 -19.21 -21.19
CA GLY A 289 -25.94 -18.28 -21.49
C GLY A 289 -25.99 -17.02 -20.62
N ARG A 290 -27.18 -16.44 -20.41
CA ARG A 290 -27.38 -15.29 -19.52
C ARG A 290 -27.12 -15.62 -18.06
N GLN A 291 -27.54 -16.80 -17.59
CA GLN A 291 -27.22 -17.26 -16.24
C GLN A 291 -25.72 -17.45 -16.04
N LEU A 292 -25.04 -18.00 -17.04
CA LEU A 292 -23.59 -18.18 -17.01
C LEU A 292 -22.87 -16.83 -17.00
N ALA A 293 -23.24 -15.90 -17.88
CA ALA A 293 -22.66 -14.56 -17.95
C ALA A 293 -22.95 -13.69 -16.71
N ALA A 294 -24.09 -13.91 -16.04
CA ALA A 294 -24.40 -13.22 -14.79
C ALA A 294 -23.50 -13.69 -13.62
N ASN A 295 -23.13 -14.98 -13.62
CA ASN A 295 -22.34 -15.61 -12.56
C ASN A 295 -20.82 -15.60 -12.82
N LEU A 296 -20.37 -15.56 -14.08
CA LEU A 296 -18.96 -15.44 -14.45
C LEU A 296 -18.54 -13.97 -14.52
N ARG A 297 -17.55 -13.64 -13.67
CA ARG A 297 -16.99 -12.31 -13.59
C ARG A 297 -15.48 -12.37 -13.52
N GLU A 298 -14.87 -11.36 -14.11
CA GLU A 298 -13.44 -11.16 -14.07
C GLU A 298 -13.10 -10.11 -13.02
N LEU A 299 -12.31 -10.51 -12.02
CA LEU A 299 -11.78 -9.60 -11.01
C LEU A 299 -10.38 -9.12 -11.44
N ARG A 300 -10.23 -7.81 -11.61
CA ARG A 300 -8.96 -7.16 -11.91
C ARG A 300 -8.60 -6.20 -10.80
N LEU A 301 -7.37 -6.32 -10.29
CA LEU A 301 -6.79 -5.41 -9.32
C LEU A 301 -5.66 -4.62 -9.98
N THR A 302 -5.66 -3.31 -9.83
CA THR A 302 -4.56 -2.45 -10.29
C THR A 302 -4.03 -1.63 -9.12
N PHE A 303 -2.73 -1.75 -8.87
CA PHE A 303 -2.06 -1.10 -7.76
C PHE A 303 -1.31 0.12 -8.29
N PHE A 304 -1.43 1.25 -7.60
CA PHE A 304 -0.71 2.46 -7.93
C PHE A 304 0.11 2.95 -6.74
N TRP A 305 1.40 3.11 -6.96
CA TRP A 305 2.38 3.69 -6.04
C TRP A 305 3.44 4.42 -6.89
N PRO A 306 4.13 5.45 -6.35
CA PRO A 306 3.98 6.01 -5.00
C PRO A 306 2.71 6.85 -4.84
N LEU A 307 2.19 6.94 -3.61
CA LEU A 307 1.14 7.89 -3.25
C LEU A 307 1.75 9.21 -2.79
N LEU A 308 1.25 10.31 -3.34
CA LEU A 308 1.53 11.66 -2.87
C LEU A 308 0.68 11.95 -1.61
N PRO A 309 1.12 12.87 -0.74
CA PRO A 309 0.35 13.27 0.45
C PRO A 309 -1.10 13.70 0.16
N ASN A 310 -1.36 14.21 -1.05
CA ASN A 310 -2.71 14.60 -1.48
C ASN A 310 -3.58 13.43 -2.00
N GLY A 311 -3.13 12.18 -1.83
CA GLY A 311 -3.81 10.97 -2.30
C GLY A 311 -3.72 10.74 -3.82
N LYS A 312 -2.99 11.58 -4.56
CA LYS A 312 -2.73 11.37 -5.99
C LYS A 312 -1.56 10.41 -6.18
N THR A 313 -1.51 9.76 -7.32
CA THR A 313 -0.37 8.91 -7.70
C THR A 313 0.78 9.78 -8.18
N GLY A 314 2.01 9.43 -7.80
CA GLY A 314 3.23 10.05 -8.32
C GLY A 314 3.46 9.73 -9.80
N PRO A 315 4.33 10.51 -10.48
CA PRO A 315 4.73 10.27 -11.87
C PRO A 315 5.54 8.99 -12.06
#